data_AF-A0A962R0E4-F1
#
_entry.id   AF-A0A962R0E4-F1
#
_cell.length_a   1.000
_cell.length_b   1.000
_cell.length_c   1.000
_cell.angle_alpha   90.00
_cell.angle_beta   90.00
_cell.angle_gamma   90.00
#
_symmetry.space_group_name_H-M   'P 1'
#
loop_
_entity.id
_entity.type
_entity.pdbx_description
1 polymer ?
#
loop_
_entity_poly.entity_id
_entity_poly.type
_entity_poly.pdbx_seq_one_letter_code
_entity_poly.pdbx_strand_id
1 'polypeptide(L)' 'MTTPDDAWGGPSKSALKRRMHALQQLGETLTGLSDKQLQQLPIDNERLLQVVREARDIRSHSAKRRHLQLIGKLMREV' A
#
# COMPACT_ATOMS: atom_id res chain seq x y z
N MET A 1 -10.45 2.25 -44.04
CA MET A 1 -10.80 3.23 -43.00
C MET A 1 -10.36 2.64 -41.67
N THR A 2 -9.20 3.06 -41.17
CA THR A 2 -8.63 2.57 -39.91
C THR A 2 -9.19 3.45 -38.79
N THR A 3 -10.02 2.91 -37.91
CA THR A 3 -10.58 3.63 -36.76
C THR A 3 -9.44 3.92 -35.77
N PRO A 4 -9.10 5.18 -35.47
CA PRO A 4 -8.11 5.50 -34.45
C PRO A 4 -8.85 6.03 -33.22
N ASP A 5 -9.28 5.16 -32.29
CA ASP A 5 -9.56 5.64 -30.91
C ASP A 5 -9.66 4.59 -29.78
N ASP A 6 -9.69 3.27 -30.05
CA ASP A 6 -9.77 2.27 -28.96
C ASP A 6 -8.42 2.03 -28.22
N ALA A 7 -7.57 3.05 -28.12
CA ALA A 7 -6.27 2.99 -27.45
C ALA A 7 -6.35 3.17 -25.93
N TRP A 8 -7.34 2.60 -25.25
CA TRP A 8 -7.32 2.55 -23.78
C TRP A 8 -6.47 1.37 -23.29
N GLY A 9 -5.14 1.49 -23.45
CA GLY A 9 -4.14 0.54 -22.95
C GLY A 9 -3.88 0.61 -21.43
N GLY A 10 -4.76 1.28 -20.67
CA GLY A 10 -4.64 1.42 -19.22
C GLY A 10 -5.09 0.16 -18.46
N PRO A 11 -4.59 -0.07 -17.23
CA PRO A 11 -5.04 -1.19 -16.42
C PRO A 11 -6.55 -1.08 -16.15
N SER A 12 -7.26 -2.21 -16.26
CA SER A 12 -8.69 -2.24 -16.02
C SER A 12 -9.03 -1.82 -14.58
N LYS A 13 -10.24 -1.31 -14.36
CA LYS A 13 -10.73 -0.91 -13.03
C LYS A 13 -10.58 -2.04 -12.00
N SER A 14 -10.73 -3.30 -12.42
CA SER A 14 -10.54 -4.48 -11.56
C SER A 14 -9.07 -4.77 -11.27
N ALA A 15 -8.18 -4.58 -12.24
CA ALA A 15 -6.74 -4.70 -12.02
C ALA A 15 -6.21 -3.65 -11.02
N LEU A 16 -6.68 -2.40 -11.14
CA LEU A 16 -6.31 -1.35 -10.19
C LEU A 16 -6.78 -1.70 -8.76
N LYS A 17 -8.01 -2.19 -8.60
CA LYS A 17 -8.52 -2.66 -7.30
C LYS A 17 -7.65 -3.78 -6.72
N ARG A 18 -7.31 -4.81 -7.51
CA ARG A 18 -6.44 -5.91 -7.05
C ARG A 18 -5.08 -5.42 -6.60
N ARG A 19 -4.46 -4.50 -7.33
CA ARG A 19 -3.18 -3.87 -6.94
C ARG A 19 -3.32 -3.15 -5.59
N MET A 20 -4.38 -2.36 -5.41
CA MET A 20 -4.63 -1.67 -4.13
C MET A 20 -4.81 -2.63 -2.96
N HIS A 21 -5.52 -3.75 -3.17
CA HIS A 21 -5.67 -4.78 -2.15
C HIS A 21 -4.33 -5.47 -1.82
N ALA A 22 -3.52 -5.78 -2.83
CA ALA A 22 -2.20 -6.37 -2.63
C ALA A 22 -1.28 -5.45 -1.81
N LEU A 23 -1.27 -4.15 -2.11
CA LEU A 23 -0.49 -3.17 -1.35
C LEU A 23 -0.96 -3.04 0.11
N GLN A 24 -2.27 -3.09 0.36
CA GLN A 24 -2.79 -3.09 1.73
C GLN A 24 -2.41 -4.35 2.50
N GLN A 25 -2.47 -5.53 1.87
CA GLN A 25 -2.04 -6.78 2.50
C GLN A 25 -0.54 -6.81 2.79
N LEU A 26 0.28 -6.26 1.88
CA LEU A 26 1.70 -6.06 2.13
C LEU A 26 1.90 -5.14 3.34
N GLY A 27 1.16 -4.03 3.40
CA GLY A 27 1.18 -3.13 4.54
C GLY A 27 0.80 -3.79 5.86
N GLU A 28 -0.23 -4.62 5.86
CA GLU A 28 -0.63 -5.41 7.02
C GLU A 28 0.49 -6.36 7.46
N THR A 29 1.14 -7.02 6.50
CA THR A 29 2.30 -7.87 6.78
C THR A 29 3.43 -7.08 7.43
N LEU A 30 3.74 -5.86 6.93
CA LEU A 30 4.76 -4.99 7.52
C LEU A 30 4.42 -4.57 8.95
N THR A 31 3.15 -4.34 9.27
CA THR A 31 2.74 -4.03 10.65
C THR A 31 2.94 -5.20 11.61
N GLY A 32 3.02 -6.43 11.10
CA GLY A 32 3.34 -7.62 11.89
C GLY A 32 4.84 -7.87 12.10
N LEU A 33 5.71 -7.16 11.38
CA LEU A 33 7.16 -7.30 11.52
C LEU A 33 7.69 -6.53 12.74
N SER A 34 8.78 -7.04 13.32
CA SER A 34 9.53 -6.31 14.35
C SER A 34 10.33 -5.15 13.75
N ASP A 35 10.68 -4.16 14.58
CA ASP A 35 11.47 -3.01 14.12
C ASP A 35 12.83 -3.41 13.55
N LYS A 36 13.46 -4.47 14.07
CA LYS A 36 14.71 -5.01 13.53
C LYS A 36 14.53 -5.55 12.11
N GLN A 37 13.42 -6.23 11.84
CA GLN A 37 13.11 -6.74 10.50
C GLN A 37 12.80 -5.61 9.54
N LEU A 38 12.10 -4.57 9.98
CA LEU A 38 11.81 -3.39 9.16
C LEU A 38 13.08 -2.60 8.80
N GLN A 39 14.05 -2.49 9.73
CA GLN A 39 15.33 -1.83 9.47
C GLN A 39 16.21 -2.59 8.48
N GLN A 40 16.02 -3.90 8.33
CA GLN A 40 16.72 -4.71 7.34
C GLN A 40 16.14 -4.57 5.93
N LEU A 41 14.92 -4.05 5.80
CA LEU A 41 14.32 -3.78 4.51
C LEU A 41 14.84 -2.45 3.96
N PRO A 42 15.19 -2.37 2.67
CA PRO A 42 15.58 -1.12 2.02
C PRO A 42 14.33 -0.27 1.76
N ILE A 43 13.73 0.27 2.82
CA ILE A 43 12.59 1.17 2.74
C ILE A 43 13.11 2.60 2.83
N ASP A 44 13.22 3.26 1.69
CA ASP A 44 13.72 4.65 1.60
C ASP A 44 12.68 5.68 2.07
N ASN A 45 11.42 5.26 2.24
CA ASN A 45 10.33 6.14 2.62
C ASN A 45 10.13 6.15 4.15
N GLU A 46 10.68 7.18 4.82
CA GLU A 46 10.54 7.37 6.26
C GLU A 46 9.08 7.51 6.71
N ARG A 47 8.24 8.16 5.90
CA ARG A 47 6.81 8.31 6.18
C ARG A 47 6.09 6.95 6.19
N LEU A 48 6.48 6.04 5.31
CA LEU A 48 5.95 4.67 5.30
C LEU A 48 6.28 3.94 6.61
N LEU A 49 7.52 4.02 7.07
CA LEU A 49 7.95 3.42 8.34
C LEU A 49 7.20 4.01 9.54
N GLN A 50 7.01 5.33 9.57
CA GLN A 50 6.24 5.99 10.62
C GLN A 50 4.80 5.46 10.68
N VAL A 51 4.10 5.44 9.53
CA VAL A 51 2.70 4.99 9.50
C VAL A 51 2.58 3.51 9.86
N VAL A 52 3.56 2.66 9.49
CA VAL A 52 3.61 1.24 9.89
C VAL A 52 3.78 1.08 11.40
N ARG A 53 4.57 1.93 12.05
CA ARG A 53 4.70 1.94 13.52
C ARG A 53 3.41 2.39 14.18
N GLU A 54 2.84 3.51 13.74
CA GLU A 54 1.57 4.03 14.27
C GLU A 54 0.43 3.01 14.13
N ALA A 55 0.38 2.28 13.01
CA ALA A 55 -0.64 1.27 12.76
C ALA A 55 -0.62 0.09 13.75
N ARG A 56 0.51 -0.16 14.43
CA ARG A 56 0.63 -1.21 15.47
C ARG A 56 -0.06 -0.82 16.77
N ASP A 57 -0.04 0.45 17.13
CA ASP A 57 -0.60 0.94 18.39
C ASP A 57 -2.13 1.16 18.33
N ILE A 58 -2.70 1.16 17.12
CA ILE A 58 -4.12 1.39 16.92
C ILE A 58 -4.94 0.17 17.35
N ARG A 59 -5.78 0.37 18.37
CA ARG A 59 -6.74 -0.63 18.86
C ARG A 59 -8.06 -0.65 18.08
N SER A 60 -8.42 0.47 17.45
CA SER A 60 -9.67 0.59 16.69
C SER A 60 -9.53 -0.01 15.29
N HIS A 61 -10.44 -0.93 14.95
CA HIS A 61 -10.42 -1.59 13.64
C HIS A 61 -10.63 -0.60 12.48
N SER A 62 -11.45 0.43 12.68
CA SER A 62 -11.68 1.46 11.65
C SER A 62 -10.46 2.34 11.41
N ALA A 63 -9.79 2.77 12.49
CA ALA A 63 -8.56 3.54 12.40
C ALA A 63 -7.42 2.70 11.82
N LYS A 64 -7.29 1.42 12.21
CA LYS A 64 -6.28 0.52 11.67
C LYS A 64 -6.47 0.34 10.16
N ARG A 65 -7.70 0.13 9.71
CA ARG A 65 -8.03 0.02 8.28
C ARG A 65 -7.65 1.28 7.50
N ARG A 66 -7.87 2.48 8.06
CA ARG A 66 -7.47 3.74 7.44
C ARG A 66 -5.94 3.88 7.33
N HIS A 67 -5.20 3.45 8.37
CA HIS A 67 -3.75 3.41 8.30
C HIS A 67 -3.24 2.40 7.27
N LEU A 68 -3.81 1.21 7.18
CA LEU A 68 -3.45 0.23 6.14
C LEU A 68 -3.69 0.77 4.71
N GLN A 69 -4.76 1.53 4.51
CA GLN A 69 -5.00 2.22 3.23
C GLN A 69 -3.94 3.30 2.95
N LEU A 70 -3.55 4.08 3.96
CA LEU A 70 -2.49 5.07 3.83
C LEU A 70 -1.14 4.41 3.50
N ILE A 71 -0.81 3.30 4.17
CA ILE A 71 0.38 2.48 3.88
C ILE A 71 0.36 2.05 2.42
N GLY A 72 -0.75 1.46 1.94
CA GLY A 72 -0.87 1.05 0.55
C GLY A 72 -0.79 2.20 -0.46
N LYS A 73 -1.21 3.42 -0.07
CA LYS A 73 -1.02 4.62 -0.89
C LYS A 73 0.45 5.04 -0.93
N LEU A 74 1.12 5.11 0.23
CA LEU A 74 2.53 5.47 0.32
C LEU A 74 3.41 4.49 -0.44
N MET A 75 3.11 3.19 -0.39
CA MET A 75 3.80 2.14 -1.15
C MET A 75 3.73 2.30 -2.67
N ARG A 76 2.77 3.07 -3.19
CA ARG A 76 2.68 3.38 -4.62
C ARG A 76 3.59 4.54 -5.02
N GLU A 77 3.95 5.38 -4.06
CA GLU A 77 4.78 6.58 -4.25
C GLU A 77 6.27 6.29 -3.99
N VAL A 78 6.62 5.06 -3.60
CA VAL A 78 8.00 4.55 -3.44
C VAL A 78 8.51 3.97 -4.75
#